data_AF-A0A662HCW5-F1
#
_entry.id   AF-A0A662HCW5-F1
#
_cell.length_a   1.000
_cell.length_b   1.000
_cell.length_c   1.000
_cell.angle_alpha   90.00
_cell.angle_beta   90.00
_cell.angle_gamma   90.00
#
_symmetry.space_group_name_H-M   'P 1'
#
loop_
_entity.id
_entity.type
_entity.pdbx_description
1 polymer ?
#
loop_
_entity_poly.entity_id
_entity_poly.type
_entity_poly.pdbx_seq_one_letter_code
_entity_poly.pdbx_strand_id
1 'polypeptide(L)' 'MIQDPVCGTIIKKEEAVTLTLENNKKIYFCSRKCMLIFLKNPDKYVGKVHLHGIYPLV' A
#
# COMPACT_ATOMS: atom_id res chain seq x y z
N MET A 1 -7.62 -10.01 -1.24
CA MET A 1 -8.12 -8.68 -0.84
C MET A 1 -7.00 -7.95 -0.11
N ILE A 2 -6.67 -6.73 -0.52
CA ILE A 2 -5.54 -5.93 -0.01
C ILE A 2 -6.10 -4.64 0.57
N GLN A 3 -5.49 -4.09 1.62
CA GLN A 3 -5.93 -2.81 2.17
C GLN A 3 -5.07 -1.67 1.64
N ASP A 4 -5.72 -0.61 1.17
CA ASP A 4 -5.06 0.65 0.83
C ASP A 4 -4.49 1.28 2.12
N PRO A 5 -3.18 1.57 2.20
CA PRO A 5 -2.55 2.06 3.42
C PRO A 5 -2.91 3.51 3.77
N VAL A 6 -3.48 4.27 2.84
CA VAL A 6 -3.86 5.68 3.03
C VAL A 6 -5.29 5.80 3.52
N CYS A 7 -6.24 5.11 2.88
CA CYS A 7 -7.67 5.25 3.19
C CYS A 7 -8.29 4.04 3.90
N GLY A 8 -7.59 2.90 3.96
CA GLY A 8 -8.06 1.70 4.62
C GLY A 8 -9.07 0.86 3.81
N THR A 9 -9.37 1.24 2.56
CA THR A 9 -10.29 0.53 1.68
C THR A 9 -9.74 -0.84 1.31
N ILE A 10 -10.60 -1.87 1.36
CA ILE A 10 -10.27 -3.21 0.88
C ILE A 10 -10.49 -3.28 -0.64
N ILE A 11 -9.44 -3.64 -1.36
CA ILE A 11 -9.41 -3.69 -2.82
C ILE A 11 -9.04 -5.08 -3.32
N LYS A 12 -9.55 -5.43 -4.50
CA LYS A 12 -9.05 -6.57 -5.27
C LYS A 12 -7.70 -6.21 -5.85
N LYS A 13 -6.77 -7.16 -5.84
CA LYS A 13 -5.38 -6.92 -6.24
C LYS A 13 -5.30 -6.57 -7.74
N GLU A 14 -6.19 -7.15 -8.52
CA GLU A 14 -6.28 -7.03 -9.97
C GLU A 14 -6.78 -5.64 -10.39
N GLU A 15 -7.52 -4.97 -9.52
CA GLU A 15 -8.09 -3.63 -9.73
C GLU A 15 -7.23 -2.52 -9.08
N ALA A 16 -6.15 -2.89 -8.39
CA ALA A 16 -5.34 -1.98 -7.59
C ALA A 16 -4.28 -1.25 -8.40
N VAL A 17 -4.07 0.03 -8.09
CA VAL A 17 -2.89 0.77 -8.53
C VAL A 17 -1.67 0.23 -7.79
N THR A 18 -0.65 -0.19 -8.52
CA THR A 18 0.55 -0.82 -7.96
C THR A 18 1.74 0.14 -8.01
N LEU A 19 2.40 0.34 -6.88
CA LEU A 19 3.71 0.99 -6.78
C LEU A 19 4.78 -0.08 -6.52
N THR A 20 5.79 -0.15 -7.37
CA THR A 20 6.94 -1.04 -7.19
C THR A 20 8.10 -0.25 -6.61
N LEU A 21 8.67 -0.75 -5.51
CA LEU A 21 9.84 -0.18 -4.83
C LEU A 21 11.12 -0.88 -5.29
N GLU A 22 12.27 -0.27 -5.03
CA GLU A 22 13.60 -0.75 -5.46
C GLU A 22 13.95 -2.17 -4.96
N ASN A 23 13.38 -2.60 -3.84
CA ASN A 23 13.54 -3.93 -3.27
C ASN A 23 12.50 -4.96 -3.76
N ASN A 24 11.89 -4.73 -4.94
CA ASN A 24 10.79 -5.52 -5.49
C ASN A 24 9.53 -5.58 -4.61
N LYS A 25 9.43 -4.77 -3.54
CA LYS A 25 8.20 -4.67 -2.76
C LYS A 25 7.14 -3.92 -3.56
N LYS A 26 5.90 -4.40 -3.47
CA LYS A 26 4.75 -3.80 -4.14
C LYS A 26 3.78 -3.27 -3.09
N ILE A 27 3.34 -2.03 -3.28
CA ILE A 27 2.29 -1.41 -2.49
C ILE A 27 1.09 -1.21 -3.39
N TYR A 28 -0.10 -1.51 -2.88
CA TYR A 28 -1.35 -1.49 -3.62
C TYR A 28 -2.26 -0.38 -3.09
N PHE A 29 -2.88 0.36 -4.00
CA PHE A 29 -3.74 1.49 -3.71
C PHE A 29 -5.07 1.38 -4.46
N CYS A 30 -6.13 1.88 -3.85
CA CYS A 30 -7.46 1.94 -4.47
C CYS A 30 -7.51 2.96 -5.61
N SER A 31 -6.59 3.93 -5.63
CA SER A 31 -6.55 4.98 -6.63
C SER A 31 -5.17 5.62 -6.72
N ARG A 32 -4.90 6.26 -7.86
CA ARG A 32 -3.67 7.05 -8.07
C ARG A 32 -3.53 8.19 -7.05
N LYS A 33 -4.66 8.75 -6.58
CA LYS A 33 -4.68 9.79 -5.54
C LYS A 33 -4.08 9.27 -4.23
N CYS A 34 -4.44 8.07 -3.79
CA CYS A 34 -3.87 7.47 -2.58
C CYS A 34 -2.38 7.17 -2.75
N MET A 35 -1.96 6.65 -3.91
CA MET A 35 -0.54 6.49 -4.22
C MET A 35 0.25 7.81 -4.11
N LEU A 36 -0.28 8.92 -4.65
CA LEU A 36 0.38 10.23 -4.57
C LEU A 36 0.42 10.77 -3.13
N ILE A 37 -0.62 10.55 -2.32
CA ILE A 37 -0.64 10.94 -0.90
C ILE A 37 0.41 10.15 -0.13
N PHE A 38 0.54 8.85 -0.43
CA PHE A 38 1.58 7.99 0.15
C PHE A 38 2.98 8.50 -0.20
N LEU A 39 3.24 8.80 -1.48
CA LEU A 39 4.56 9.29 -1.94
C LEU A 39 4.97 10.63 -1.31
N LYS A 40 4.01 11.47 -0.89
CA LYS A 40 4.31 12.74 -0.20
C LYS A 40 4.85 12.54 1.22
N ASN A 41 4.45 11.46 1.89
CA ASN A 41 4.89 11.17 3.25
C ASN A 41 4.76 9.66 3.53
N PRO A 42 5.67 8.84 2.99
CA PRO A 42 5.58 7.39 3.10
C PRO A 42 5.76 6.92 4.56
N ASP A 43 6.63 7.55 5.34
CA ASP A 43 6.92 7.20 6.74
C ASP A 43 5.68 7.27 7.64
N LYS A 44 4.73 8.15 7.32
CA LYS A 44 3.44 8.24 8.03
C LYS A 44 2.59 6.97 7.90
N TYR A 45 2.74 6.24 6.79
CA TYR A 45 1.95 5.04 6.47
C TYR A 45 2.75 3.75 6.66
N VAL A 46 4.08 3.83 6.55
CA VAL A 46 5.04 2.76 6.84
C VAL A 46 5.16 2.61 8.37
N GLY A 47 4.28 1.83 8.98
CA GLY A 47 4.32 1.56 10.43
C GLY A 47 2.97 1.26 11.07
N LYS A 48 1.85 1.53 10.39
CA LYS A 48 0.50 1.20 10.88
C LYS A 48 -0.10 -0.05 10.26
N VAL A 49 0.69 -0.84 9.54
CA VAL A 49 0.19 -2.03 8.83
C VAL A 49 0.35 -3.27 9.70
N HIS A 50 -0.44 -3.37 10.77
CA HIS A 50 -0.62 -4.63 11.50
C HIS A 50 -1.60 -5.57 10.76
N LEU A 51 -1.38 -5.85 9.46
CA LEU A 51 -2.31 -6.72 8.71
C LEU A 51 -1.56 -7.60 7.70
N HIS A 52 -1.37 -8.86 8.10
CA HIS A 52 -1.44 -10.14 7.36
C HIS A 52 -1.29 -10.19 5.81
N GLY A 53 -0.53 -9.31 5.16
CA GLY A 53 -0.32 -9.46 3.72
C GLY A 53 0.56 -8.44 3.00
N ILE A 54 1.13 -7.44 3.68
CA ILE A 54 2.02 -6.47 3.00
C ILE A 54 3.42 -6.37 3.65
N TYR A 55 3.69 -7.11 4.71
CA TYR A 55 5.04 -7.25 5.25
C TYR A 55 5.31 -8.73 5.55
N PRO A 56 6.33 -9.37 4.95
CA PRO A 56 7.00 -10.42 5.69
C PRO A 56 7.65 -9.73 6.89
N LEU A 57 7.11 -9.96 8.09
CA LEU A 57 7.86 -9.77 9.33
C LEU A 57 8.82 -10.95 9.45
N VAL A 58 9.85 -10.96 8.60
CA VAL A 58 11.19 -11.59 8.72
C VAL A 58 11.93 -11.34 7.41
#